data_AF-A0A522D6H2-F1
#
_entry.id   AF-A0A522D6H2-F1
#
_cell.length_a   1.000
_cell.length_b   1.000
_cell.length_c   1.000
_cell.angle_alpha   90.00
_cell.angle_beta   90.00
_cell.angle_gamma   90.00
#
_symmetry.space_group_name_H-M   'P 1'
#
loop_
_entity.id
_entity.type
_entity.pdbx_description
1 polymer ?
#
loop_
_entity_poly.entity_id
_entity_poly.type
_entity_poly.pdbx_seq_one_letter_code
_entity_poly.pdbx_strand_id
1 'polypeptide(L)'
;MTAPKPYADYKFLGVKPFTKSLDEAGITYTLFADPAIDFLFTARAGLFNRDTDVIEVGKCTNSDLNVYFAQFGIRITPSYNSFIVFIFDHHPTLDEMVETATGIEELIMRHLDGVDVNDIVSKKDAQS
;
A
#
# COMPACT_ATOMS: atom_id res chain seq x y z
N MET A 1 -11.93 20.93 10.59
CA MET A 1 -10.52 20.60 10.92
C MET A 1 -10.32 19.17 10.49
N THR A 2 -9.48 18.92 9.49
CA THR A 2 -9.11 17.54 9.10
C THR A 2 -8.28 16.95 10.23
N ALA A 3 -8.67 15.77 10.72
CA ALA A 3 -7.87 15.05 11.70
C ALA A 3 -6.45 14.81 11.13
N PRO A 4 -5.40 14.82 11.96
CA PRO A 4 -4.07 14.45 11.51
C PRO A 4 -4.11 13.02 10.96
N LYS A 5 -3.46 12.79 9.82
CA LYS A 5 -3.37 11.45 9.24
C LYS A 5 -2.62 10.52 10.19
N PRO A 6 -2.93 9.21 10.21
CA PRO A 6 -2.32 8.28 11.15
C PRO A 6 -0.86 7.92 10.81
N TYR A 7 -0.40 8.26 9.59
CA TYR A 7 0.95 8.00 9.11
C TYR A 7 1.76 9.28 8.96
N ALA A 8 3.09 9.15 9.12
CA ALA A 8 4.05 10.24 8.93
C ALA A 8 4.32 10.52 7.45
N ASP A 9 4.36 9.48 6.61
CA ASP A 9 4.61 9.61 5.17
C ASP A 9 4.03 8.44 4.38
N TYR A 10 3.92 8.59 3.05
CA TYR A 10 3.51 7.51 2.14
C TYR A 10 4.21 7.62 0.78
N LYS A 11 4.37 6.47 0.11
CA LYS A 11 4.99 6.43 -1.22
C LYS A 11 4.43 5.34 -2.11
N PHE A 12 4.18 5.68 -3.37
CA PHE A 12 3.94 4.71 -4.44
C PHE A 12 5.27 4.10 -4.91
N LEU A 13 5.35 2.77 -4.89
CA LEU A 13 6.56 2.01 -5.20
C LEU A 13 6.52 1.35 -6.59
N GLY A 14 5.39 1.47 -7.30
CA GLY A 14 5.19 0.79 -8.58
C GLY A 14 5.07 -0.72 -8.35
N VAL A 15 5.80 -1.54 -9.11
CA VAL A 15 5.69 -3.01 -9.06
C VAL A 15 6.67 -3.68 -8.10
N LYS A 16 7.43 -2.90 -7.33
CA LYS A 16 8.41 -3.41 -6.37
C LYS A 16 7.84 -3.27 -4.94
N PRO A 17 7.74 -4.35 -4.16
CA PRO A 17 7.31 -4.27 -2.77
C PRO A 17 8.35 -3.54 -1.91
N PHE A 18 7.91 -2.93 -0.82
CA PHE A 18 8.78 -2.16 0.06
C PHE A 18 9.85 -3.03 0.71
N THR A 19 9.49 -4.25 1.10
CA THR A 19 10.40 -5.25 1.67
C THR A 19 11.60 -5.51 0.77
N LYS A 20 11.40 -5.62 -0.55
CA LYS A 20 12.50 -5.74 -1.51
C LYS A 20 13.38 -4.49 -1.58
N SER A 21 12.80 -3.30 -1.45
CA SER A 21 13.58 -2.06 -1.33
C SER A 21 14.40 -2.00 -0.05
N LEU A 22 13.88 -2.53 1.06
CA LEU A 22 14.62 -2.64 2.33
C LEU A 22 15.79 -3.62 2.19
N ASP A 23 15.56 -4.79 1.58
CA ASP A 23 16.59 -5.79 1.33
C ASP A 23 17.73 -5.23 0.45
N GLU A 24 17.37 -4.53 -0.64
CA GLU A 24 18.34 -3.87 -1.54
C GLU A 24 19.13 -2.75 -0.84
N ALA A 25 18.55 -2.12 0.19
CA ALA A 25 19.20 -1.08 0.99
C ALA A 25 19.98 -1.62 2.20
N GLY A 26 19.97 -2.93 2.45
CA GLY A 26 20.59 -3.53 3.63
C GLY A 26 19.87 -3.22 4.95
N ILE A 27 18.59 -2.87 4.89
CA ILE A 27 17.76 -2.60 6.08
C ILE A 27 17.04 -3.90 6.46
N THR A 28 17.26 -4.36 7.69
CA THR A 28 16.56 -5.53 8.23
C THR A 28 15.20 -5.12 8.77
N TYR A 29 14.22 -6.01 8.69
CA TYR A 29 12.87 -5.77 9.19
C TYR A 29 12.26 -7.03 9.80
N THR A 30 11.15 -6.84 10.50
CA THR A 30 10.27 -7.90 10.97
C THR A 30 8.86 -7.63 10.48
N LEU A 31 8.21 -8.64 9.92
CA LEU A 31 6.80 -8.59 9.55
C LEU A 31 5.96 -9.12 10.70
N PHE A 32 4.82 -8.49 10.93
CA PHE A 32 3.87 -8.88 11.97
C PHE A 32 2.72 -9.66 11.36
N ALA A 33 2.31 -10.73 12.05
CA ALA A 33 1.03 -11.37 11.82
C ALA A 33 -0.07 -10.54 12.50
N ASP A 34 -0.43 -9.42 11.88
CA ASP A 34 -1.34 -8.44 12.46
C ASP A 34 -2.82 -8.83 12.18
N PRO A 35 -3.67 -9.01 13.21
CA PRO A 35 -5.10 -9.27 13.03
C PRO A 35 -5.83 -8.21 12.20
N ALA A 36 -5.31 -6.98 12.15
CA ALA A 36 -5.85 -5.92 11.31
C ALA A 36 -5.79 -6.26 9.81
N ILE A 37 -4.82 -7.06 9.38
CA ILE A 37 -4.71 -7.51 7.97
C ILE A 37 -5.93 -8.35 7.60
N ASP A 38 -6.25 -9.35 8.43
CA ASP A 38 -7.41 -10.22 8.21
C ASP A 38 -8.73 -9.46 8.26
N PHE A 39 -8.83 -8.51 9.19
CA PHE A 39 -9.99 -7.63 9.27
C PHE A 39 -10.16 -6.80 8.01
N LEU A 40 -9.09 -6.19 7.47
CA LEU A 40 -9.18 -5.36 6.27
C LEU A 40 -9.66 -6.15 5.05
N PHE A 41 -9.14 -7.36 4.83
CA PHE A 41 -9.63 -8.22 3.74
C PHE A 41 -11.11 -8.60 3.88
N THR A 42 -11.63 -8.63 5.10
CA THR A 42 -13.03 -9.01 5.37
C THR A 42 -13.95 -7.78 5.31
N ALA A 43 -13.61 -6.72 6.04
CA ALA A 43 -14.42 -5.52 6.18
C ALA A 43 -14.34 -4.59 4.96
N ARG A 44 -13.27 -4.70 4.16
CA ARG A 44 -13.04 -3.89 2.95
C ARG A 44 -12.88 -4.78 1.72
N ALA A 45 -13.65 -5.85 1.61
CA ALA A 45 -13.61 -6.78 0.47
C ALA A 45 -13.94 -6.14 -0.90
N GLY A 46 -14.57 -4.95 -0.91
CA GLY A 46 -14.77 -4.16 -2.12
C GLY A 46 -13.51 -3.44 -2.62
N LEU A 47 -12.53 -3.22 -1.73
CA LEU A 47 -11.27 -2.55 -2.01
C LEU A 47 -10.10 -3.55 -2.15
N PHE A 48 -10.09 -4.60 -1.34
CA PHE A 48 -9.02 -5.59 -1.32
C PHE A 48 -9.54 -7.00 -1.63
N ASN A 49 -8.79 -7.69 -2.48
CA ASN A 49 -9.00 -9.09 -2.80
C ASN A 49 -7.96 -9.95 -2.07
N ARG A 50 -8.43 -10.78 -1.12
CA ARG A 50 -7.59 -11.66 -0.30
C ARG A 50 -6.72 -12.62 -1.11
N ASP A 51 -7.19 -13.07 -2.27
CA ASP A 51 -6.48 -14.07 -3.06
C ASP A 51 -5.29 -13.47 -3.82
N THR A 52 -5.29 -12.16 -4.03
CA THR A 52 -4.44 -11.54 -5.06
C THR A 52 -3.75 -10.25 -4.65
N ASP A 53 -4.30 -9.56 -3.65
CA ASP A 53 -3.68 -8.39 -3.06
C ASP A 53 -2.84 -8.78 -1.85
N VAL A 54 -1.90 -7.92 -1.50
CA VAL A 54 -0.96 -8.11 -0.41
C VAL A 54 -1.16 -6.98 0.59
N ILE A 55 -1.28 -7.30 1.87
CA ILE A 55 -1.20 -6.31 2.95
C ILE A 55 -0.20 -6.86 3.96
N GLU A 56 0.83 -6.08 4.25
CA GLU A 56 1.86 -6.44 5.21
C GLU A 56 2.14 -5.28 6.15
N VAL A 57 2.31 -5.58 7.43
CA VAL A 57 2.72 -4.63 8.46
C VAL A 57 4.06 -5.09 9.02
N GLY A 58 4.98 -4.16 9.22
CA GLY A 58 6.30 -4.49 9.73
C GLY A 58 7.02 -3.33 10.41
N LYS A 59 8.21 -3.64 10.90
CA LYS A 59 9.12 -2.71 11.56
C LYS A 59 10.54 -2.89 11.05
N CYS A 60 11.23 -1.80 10.74
CA CYS A 60 12.67 -1.82 10.48
C CYS A 60 13.44 -2.05 11.79
N THR A 61 14.36 -3.01 11.82
CA THR A 61 15.00 -3.49 13.07
C THR A 61 16.44 -3.02 13.26
N ASN A 62 17.16 -2.67 12.20
CA ASN A 62 18.53 -2.14 12.27
C ASN A 62 18.62 -0.64 11.98
N SER A 63 17.51 0.07 12.13
CA SER A 63 17.45 1.53 12.06
C SER A 63 17.52 2.11 13.46
N ASP A 64 18.28 3.19 13.66
CA ASP A 64 18.27 3.97 14.91
C ASP A 64 16.92 4.69 15.14
N LEU A 65 16.04 4.65 14.14
CA LEU A 65 14.70 5.22 14.16
C LEU A 65 13.65 4.11 14.33
N ASN A 66 12.65 4.37 15.17
CA ASN A 66 11.51 3.50 15.37
C ASN A 66 10.53 3.61 14.19
N VAL A 67 10.86 2.94 13.08
CA VAL A 67 10.11 3.03 11.82
C VAL A 67 9.25 1.78 11.63
N TYR A 68 7.95 1.98 11.61
CA TYR A 68 6.95 0.99 11.23
C TYR A 68 6.44 1.28 9.82
N PHE A 69 5.97 0.25 9.14
CA PHE A 69 5.37 0.41 7.83
C PHE A 69 4.15 -0.50 7.67
N ALA A 70 3.20 -0.03 6.87
CA ALA A 70 2.15 -0.84 6.27
C ALA A 70 2.26 -0.73 4.75
N GLN A 71 2.41 -1.85 4.05
CA GLN A 71 2.39 -1.88 2.59
C GLN A 71 1.13 -2.56 2.07
N PHE A 72 0.58 -1.99 1.01
CA PHE A 72 -0.58 -2.50 0.29
C PHE A 72 -0.16 -2.74 -1.17
N GLY A 73 -0.17 -3.99 -1.59
CA GLY A 73 0.07 -4.42 -2.95
C GLY A 73 -1.25 -4.77 -3.63
N ILE A 74 -1.81 -3.84 -4.40
CA ILE A 74 -3.09 -4.01 -5.09
C ILE A 74 -2.83 -4.52 -6.51
N ARG A 75 -3.50 -5.60 -6.90
CA ARG A 75 -3.32 -6.18 -8.23
C ARG A 75 -3.87 -5.26 -9.31
N ILE A 76 -3.00 -4.87 -10.25
CA ILE A 76 -3.36 -4.02 -11.40
C ILE A 76 -3.42 -4.80 -12.72
N THR A 77 -2.72 -5.93 -12.80
CA THR A 77 -2.78 -6.90 -13.92
C THR A 77 -2.63 -8.32 -13.38
N PRO A 78 -2.94 -9.38 -14.14
CA PRO A 78 -2.80 -10.76 -13.66
C PRO A 78 -1.40 -11.12 -13.14
N SER A 79 -0.35 -10.43 -13.60
CA SER A 79 1.05 -10.71 -13.27
C SER A 79 1.70 -9.69 -12.33
N TYR A 80 1.02 -8.58 -12.03
CA TYR A 80 1.64 -7.47 -11.30
C TYR A 80 0.71 -6.82 -10.28
N ASN A 81 1.26 -6.60 -9.10
CA ASN A 81 0.70 -5.75 -8.06
C ASN A 81 1.40 -4.40 -8.07
N SER A 82 0.63 -3.34 -7.85
CA SER A 82 1.14 -2.01 -7.55
C SER A 82 1.21 -1.84 -6.05
N PHE A 83 2.35 -1.38 -5.54
CA PHE A 83 2.61 -1.25 -4.13
C PHE A 83 2.57 0.22 -3.72
N ILE A 84 1.87 0.47 -2.62
CA ILE A 84 1.94 1.70 -1.84
C ILE A 84 2.40 1.33 -0.43
N VAL A 85 3.30 2.12 0.15
CA VAL A 85 3.74 1.98 1.54
C VAL A 85 3.39 3.22 2.32
N PHE A 86 2.98 3.03 3.57
CA PHE A 86 2.75 4.06 4.57
C PHE A 86 3.74 3.86 5.71
N ILE A 87 4.30 4.96 6.21
CA ILE A 87 5.32 4.97 7.26
C ILE A 87 4.73 5.54 8.55
N PHE A 88 4.94 4.82 9.65
CA PHE A 88 4.45 5.16 10.98
C PHE A 88 5.62 5.24 11.97
N ASP A 89 5.48 6.07 12.99
CA ASP A 89 6.40 6.17 14.13
C ASP A 89 6.00 5.23 15.30
N HIS A 90 4.87 4.55 15.15
CA HIS A 90 4.31 3.55 16.07
C HIS A 90 3.76 2.36 15.29
N HIS A 91 3.52 1.25 15.98
CA HIS A 91 2.82 0.11 15.36
C HIS A 91 1.37 0.51 15.09
N PRO A 92 0.91 0.51 13.83
CA PRO A 92 -0.41 1.04 13.50
C PRO A 92 -1.50 0.20 14.17
N THR A 93 -2.50 0.87 14.73
CA THR A 93 -3.68 0.22 15.29
C THR A 93 -4.65 -0.22 14.19
N LEU A 94 -5.63 -1.04 14.56
CA LEU A 94 -6.70 -1.45 13.65
C LEU A 94 -7.41 -0.25 12.99
N ASP A 95 -7.77 0.75 13.80
CA ASP A 95 -8.51 1.92 13.32
C ASP A 95 -7.65 2.75 12.36
N GLU A 96 -6.37 2.91 12.66
CA GLU A 96 -5.41 3.61 11.79
C GLU A 96 -5.16 2.85 10.48
N MET A 97 -5.13 1.52 10.51
CA MET A 97 -5.07 0.68 9.32
C MET A 97 -6.33 0.83 8.46
N VAL A 98 -7.51 0.92 9.07
CA VAL A 98 -8.80 1.15 8.38
C VAL A 98 -8.86 2.55 7.77
N GLU A 99 -8.41 3.57 8.49
CA GLU A 99 -8.34 4.93 8.00
C GLU A 99 -7.34 5.04 6.83
N THR A 100 -6.16 4.45 6.98
CA THR A 100 -5.14 4.39 5.93
C THR A 100 -5.68 3.73 4.67
N ALA A 101 -6.33 2.57 4.81
CA ALA A 101 -6.96 1.87 3.69
C ALA A 101 -8.04 2.72 2.99
N THR A 102 -8.87 3.42 3.75
CA THR A 102 -9.90 4.32 3.20
C THR A 102 -9.27 5.46 2.39
N GLY A 103 -8.13 5.98 2.85
CA GLY A 103 -7.37 7.00 2.15
C GLY A 103 -6.74 6.55 0.82
N ILE A 104 -6.57 5.24 0.59
CA ILE A 104 -5.94 4.73 -0.64
C ILE A 104 -6.77 5.08 -1.87
N GLU A 105 -8.09 4.90 -1.82
CA GLU A 105 -8.97 5.24 -2.96
C GLU A 105 -8.83 6.72 -3.34
N GLU A 106 -8.86 7.62 -2.35
CA GLU A 106 -8.66 9.05 -2.60
C GLU A 106 -7.28 9.36 -3.18
N LEU A 107 -6.24 8.69 -2.69
CA LEU A 107 -4.87 8.88 -3.19
C LEU A 107 -4.72 8.40 -4.64
N ILE A 108 -5.37 7.28 -4.98
CA ILE A 108 -5.44 6.75 -6.35
C ILE A 108 -6.21 7.74 -7.24
N MET A 109 -7.41 8.17 -6.83
CA MET A 109 -8.22 9.11 -7.60
C MET A 109 -7.49 10.42 -7.87
N ARG A 110 -6.80 10.99 -6.86
CA ARG A 110 -6.00 12.21 -7.06
C ARG A 110 -4.80 12.02 -8.00
N HIS A 111 -4.25 10.82 -8.10
CA HIS A 111 -3.18 10.51 -9.07
C HIS A 111 -3.74 10.21 -10.47
N LEU A 112 -5.01 9.81 -10.57
CA LEU A 112 -5.71 9.60 -11.84
C LEU A 112 -6.37 10.89 -12.38
N ASP A 113 -6.70 11.85 -11.52
CA ASP A 113 -7.17 13.19 -11.90
C ASP A 113 -6.05 13.94 -12.65
N GLY A 114 -6.06 13.80 -13.98
CA GLY A 114 -5.01 14.27 -14.89
C GLY A 114 -4.56 13.22 -15.92
N VAL A 115 -4.99 11.96 -15.75
CA VAL A 115 -4.81 10.87 -16.71
C VAL A 115 -6.10 10.73 -17.52
N ASP A 116 -6.06 11.05 -18.80
CA ASP A 116 -7.21 10.78 -19.68
C ASP A 116 -7.37 9.26 -19.83
N VAL A 117 -8.43 8.72 -19.25
CA VAL A 117 -8.71 7.27 -19.29
C VAL A 117 -8.84 6.77 -20.74
N ASN A 118 -9.19 7.65 -21.69
CA ASN A 118 -9.25 7.30 -23.10
C ASN A 118 -7.86 6.95 -23.68
N ASP A 119 -6.77 7.56 -23.20
CA ASP A 119 -5.40 7.25 -23.66
C ASP A 119 -4.92 5.86 -23.23
N ILE A 120 -5.49 5.32 -22.15
CA ILE A 120 -5.17 3.97 -21.65
C ILE A 120 -5.88 2.90 -22.49
N VAL A 121 -7.10 3.19 -22.97
CA VAL A 121 -7.93 2.23 -23.73
C VAL A 121 -7.48 2.13 -25.19
N SER A 122 -7.04 3.21 -25.81
CA SER A 122 -6.68 3.24 -27.24
C SER A 122 -5.40 2.48 -27.62
N LYS A 123 -4.55 2.06 -26.67
CA LYS A 123 -3.34 1.27 -26.98
C LYS A 123 -3.59 -0.22 -27.21
N LYS A 124 -4.82 -0.73 -26.99
CA LYS A 124 -5.15 -2.14 -27.28
C LYS A 124 -5.52 -2.40 -28.75
N ASP A 125 -5.89 -1.37 -29.51
CA ASP A 125 -6.36 -1.54 -30.89
C ASP A 125 -5.35 -1.09 -31.97
N ALA A 126 -4.14 -0.68 -31.57
CA ALA A 126 -3.07 -0.27 -32.50
C ALA A 126 -2.05 -1.38 -32.82
N GLN A 127 -2.31 -2.62 -32.40
CA GLN A 127 -1.57 -3.81 -32.82
C GLN A 127 -2.54 -4.90 -33.31
N SER A 128 -3.28 -4.59 -34.38
CA SER A 128 -3.97 -5.58 -35.23
C SER A 128 -3.63 -5.31 -36.68
#